data_AF-A0A9E1RM24-F1
#
_entry.id   AF-A0A9E1RM24-F1
#
_cell.length_a   1.000
_cell.length_b   1.000
_cell.length_c   1.000
_cell.angle_alpha   90.00
_cell.angle_beta   90.00
_cell.angle_gamma   90.00
#
_symmetry.space_group_name_H-M   'P 1'
#
loop_
_entity.id
_entity.type
_entity.pdbx_description
1 polymer ?
#
loop_
_entity_poly.entity_id
_entity_poly.type
_entity_poly.pdbx_seq_one_letter_code
_entity_poly.pdbx_strand_id
1 'polypeptide(L)'
;LPGMAGHMEPENPGMHTTSTIDYEYIVSGRCVLELDDGATKELAAGDTVVQSGTRHAWRNPYDEPCVLVAVLIAADHSGFPTN
;
A
#
# COMPACT_ATOMS: atom_id res chain seq x y z
N LEU A 1 1.61 10.93 -10.70
CA LEU A 1 1.75 11.95 -9.64
C LEU A 1 3.21 12.40 -9.59
N PRO A 2 3.53 13.70 -9.69
CA PRO A 2 4.91 14.18 -9.52
C PRO A 2 5.50 13.64 -8.21
N GLY A 3 6.74 13.16 -8.23
CA GLY A 3 7.41 12.60 -7.04
C GLY A 3 7.09 11.13 -6.72
N MET A 4 6.03 10.54 -7.30
CA MET A 4 5.65 9.14 -7.06
C MET A 4 6.78 8.14 -7.34
N ALA A 5 7.52 8.35 -8.43
CA ALA A 5 8.65 7.48 -8.78
C ALA A 5 9.78 7.51 -7.72
N GLY A 6 9.89 8.58 -6.92
CA GLY A 6 10.90 8.68 -5.87
C GLY A 6 10.61 7.84 -4.62
N HIS A 7 9.39 7.33 -4.48
CA HIS A 7 8.98 6.47 -3.37
C HIS A 7 9.07 4.98 -3.70
N MET A 8 9.24 4.65 -4.98
CA MET A 8 9.27 3.27 -5.48
C MET A 8 10.66 2.67 -5.36
N GLU A 9 10.74 1.40 -5.01
CA GLU A 9 11.99 0.64 -5.02
C GLU A 9 12.30 0.09 -6.41
N PRO A 10 13.46 0.43 -7.00
CA PRO A 10 13.84 -0.07 -8.32
C PRO A 10 14.02 -1.60 -8.37
N GLU A 11 14.59 -2.18 -7.32
CA GLU A 11 14.93 -3.61 -7.23
C GLU A 11 13.74 -4.47 -6.82
N ASN A 12 12.67 -3.88 -6.28
CA ASN A 12 11.48 -4.58 -5.83
C ASN A 12 10.21 -3.92 -6.41
N PRO A 13 9.82 -4.29 -7.65
CA PRO A 13 8.76 -3.59 -8.37
C PRO A 13 7.46 -3.50 -7.57
N GLY A 14 6.91 -2.27 -7.48
CA GLY A 14 5.67 -2.01 -6.76
C GLY A 14 5.85 -1.77 -5.26
N MET A 15 6.97 -2.20 -4.65
CA MET A 15 7.25 -1.91 -3.25
C MET A 15 7.62 -0.44 -3.08
N HIS A 16 7.06 0.17 -2.05
CA HIS A 16 7.29 1.58 -1.74
C HIS A 16 6.99 1.90 -0.28
N THR A 17 7.50 3.04 0.16
CA THR A 17 7.16 3.69 1.44
C THR A 17 6.87 5.17 1.21
N THR A 18 5.93 5.69 1.98
CA THR A 18 5.54 7.10 1.95
C THR A 18 5.50 7.67 3.36
N SER A 19 5.86 8.95 3.51
CA SER A 19 5.69 9.68 4.77
C SER A 19 4.24 10.10 4.97
N THR A 20 3.36 9.11 5.06
CA THR A 20 1.90 9.27 5.14
C THR A 20 1.28 8.27 6.11
N ILE A 21 0.04 8.57 6.52
CA ILE A 21 -0.94 7.59 6.93
C ILE A 21 -1.97 7.49 5.81
N ASP A 22 -2.21 6.25 5.36
CA ASP A 22 -3.09 5.94 4.24
C ASP A 22 -4.31 5.19 4.77
N TYR A 23 -5.50 5.68 4.42
CA TYR A 23 -6.76 4.99 4.63
C TYR A 23 -7.23 4.45 3.28
N GLU A 24 -7.20 3.14 3.15
CA GLU A 24 -7.47 2.45 1.89
C GLU A 24 -8.69 1.55 2.05
N TYR A 25 -9.66 1.70 1.15
CA TYR A 25 -10.89 0.93 1.17
C TYR A 25 -11.07 0.21 -0.16
N ILE A 26 -11.31 -1.09 -0.11
CA ILE A 26 -11.57 -1.89 -1.31
C ILE A 26 -13.04 -1.71 -1.71
N VAL A 27 -13.27 -1.05 -2.84
CA VAL A 27 -14.61 -0.76 -3.36
C VAL A 27 -15.21 -1.98 -4.07
N SER A 28 -14.41 -2.66 -4.88
CA SER A 28 -14.85 -3.84 -5.65
C SER A 28 -13.67 -4.71 -6.05
N GLY A 29 -13.94 -6.01 -6.28
CA GLY A 29 -12.92 -7.00 -6.60
C GLY A 29 -12.11 -7.40 -5.37
N ARG A 30 -10.91 -7.90 -5.61
CA ARG A 30 -9.96 -8.33 -4.58
C ARG A 30 -8.52 -8.17 -5.03
N CYS A 31 -7.62 -8.03 -4.08
CA CYS A 31 -6.19 -7.88 -4.30
C CYS A 31 -5.39 -8.46 -3.13
N VAL A 32 -4.09 -8.53 -3.28
CA VAL A 32 -3.16 -8.92 -2.23
C VAL A 32 -2.31 -7.70 -1.85
N LEU A 33 -2.29 -7.38 -0.56
CA LEU A 33 -1.33 -6.48 0.05
C LEU A 33 -0.09 -7.27 0.44
N GLU A 34 1.04 -6.97 -0.17
CA GLU A 34 2.36 -7.51 0.17
C GLU A 34 3.09 -6.52 1.09
N LEU A 35 3.71 -7.04 2.15
CA LEU A 35 4.45 -6.31 3.18
C LEU A 35 5.90 -6.84 3.25
N ASP A 36 6.64 -6.44 4.28
CA ASP A 36 8.00 -6.94 4.52
C ASP A 36 8.07 -8.46 4.68
N ASP A 37 9.25 -9.00 4.35
CA ASP A 37 9.58 -10.43 4.43
C ASP A 37 8.61 -11.37 3.69
N GLY A 38 7.91 -10.84 2.68
CA GLY A 38 6.94 -11.59 1.89
C GLY A 38 5.63 -11.88 2.62
N ALA A 39 5.37 -11.21 3.75
CA ALA A 39 4.07 -11.29 4.40
C ALA A 39 2.99 -10.74 3.46
N THR A 40 1.86 -11.45 3.36
CA THR A 40 0.78 -11.08 2.45
C THR A 40 -0.58 -11.17 3.11
N LYS A 41 -1.51 -10.34 2.63
CA LYS A 41 -2.92 -10.35 3.01
C LYS A 41 -3.81 -10.20 1.80
N GLU A 42 -4.67 -11.19 1.54
CA GLU A 42 -5.77 -11.03 0.58
C GLU A 42 -6.85 -10.14 1.20
N LEU A 43 -7.34 -9.19 0.40
CA LEU A 43 -8.35 -8.20 0.74
C LEU A 43 -9.42 -8.20 -0.35
N ALA A 44 -10.67 -8.07 0.04
CA ALA A 44 -11.83 -8.05 -0.85
C ALA A 44 -12.71 -6.83 -0.60
N ALA A 45 -13.70 -6.61 -1.48
CA ALA A 45 -14.65 -5.52 -1.37
C ALA A 45 -15.24 -5.41 0.06
N GLY A 46 -15.16 -4.21 0.65
CA GLY A 46 -15.56 -3.94 2.02
C GLY A 46 -14.41 -3.90 3.04
N ASP A 47 -13.26 -4.50 2.73
CA ASP A 47 -12.09 -4.45 3.60
C ASP A 47 -11.47 -3.04 3.62
N THR A 48 -10.92 -2.68 4.77
CA THR A 48 -10.20 -1.42 5.00
C THR A 48 -8.80 -1.71 5.52
N VAL A 49 -7.81 -1.01 4.98
CA VAL A 49 -6.42 -1.01 5.46
C VAL A 49 -6.10 0.38 5.98
N VAL A 50 -5.39 0.43 7.11
CA VAL A 50 -4.76 1.64 7.62
C VAL A 50 -3.26 1.41 7.58
N GLN A 51 -2.57 2.18 6.76
CA GLN A 51 -1.15 2.00 6.48
C GLN A 51 -0.37 3.20 7.00
N SER A 52 0.54 2.99 7.93
CA SER A 52 1.26 4.08 8.60
C SER A 52 2.74 4.07 8.20
N GLY A 53 3.01 4.47 6.96
CA GLY A 53 4.36 4.50 6.40
C GLY A 53 5.03 3.12 6.25
N THR A 54 4.25 2.04 6.35
CA THR A 54 4.77 0.68 6.22
C THR A 54 5.09 0.37 4.77
N ARG A 55 6.21 -0.32 4.55
CA ARG A 55 6.67 -0.75 3.24
C ARG A 55 5.70 -1.78 2.66
N HIS A 56 5.19 -1.52 1.46
CA HIS A 56 4.14 -2.36 0.89
C HIS A 56 4.08 -2.33 -0.65
N ALA A 57 3.39 -3.32 -1.23
CA ALA A 57 2.96 -3.32 -2.61
C ALA A 57 1.55 -3.89 -2.76
N TRP A 58 0.83 -3.35 -3.74
CA TRP A 58 -0.45 -3.89 -4.19
C TRP A 58 -0.24 -4.86 -5.34
N ARG A 59 -0.72 -6.10 -5.18
CA ARG A 59 -0.71 -7.14 -6.21
C ARG A 59 -2.13 -7.49 -6.60
N ASN A 60 -2.39 -7.64 -7.89
CA ASN A 60 -3.65 -8.20 -8.38
C ASN A 60 -3.37 -9.46 -9.21
N PRO A 61 -3.27 -10.65 -8.58
CA PRO A 61 -3.03 -11.90 -9.29
C PRO A 61 -4.29 -12.50 -9.93
N TYR A 62 -5.45 -11.83 -9.83
CA TYR A 62 -6.74 -12.35 -10.28
C TYR A 62 -7.10 -11.87 -11.69
N ASP A 63 -8.11 -12.48 -12.28
CA ASP A 63 -8.63 -12.20 -13.62
C ASP A 63 -9.62 -11.01 -13.67
N GLU A 64 -9.87 -10.39 -12.52
CA GLU A 64 -10.77 -9.27 -12.34
C GLU A 64 -10.04 -8.03 -11.78
N PRO A 65 -10.40 -6.80 -12.20
CA PRO A 65 -9.85 -5.59 -11.60
C PRO A 65 -10.24 -5.44 -10.11
N CYS A 66 -9.28 -5.00 -9.30
CA CYS A 66 -9.55 -4.46 -7.98
C CYS A 66 -9.64 -2.93 -8.05
N VAL A 67 -10.68 -2.36 -7.44
CA VAL A 67 -10.84 -0.91 -7.32
C VAL A 67 -10.75 -0.54 -5.86
N LEU A 68 -9.81 0.34 -5.53
CA LEU A 68 -9.61 0.87 -4.18
C LEU A 68 -9.70 2.40 -4.19
N VAL A 69 -10.14 2.96 -3.06
CA VAL A 69 -10.03 4.39 -2.76
C VAL A 69 -8.98 4.55 -1.68
N ALA A 70 -8.00 5.42 -1.92
CA ALA A 70 -6.95 5.74 -0.96
C ALA A 70 -7.03 7.23 -0.58
N VAL A 71 -7.01 7.51 0.72
CA VAL A 71 -6.82 8.85 1.28
C VAL A 71 -5.47 8.87 1.99
N LEU A 72 -4.53 9.62 1.42
CA LEU A 72 -3.18 9.73 1.95
C LEU A 72 -3.04 11.07 2.69
N ILE A 73 -2.60 11.01 3.94
CA ILE A 73 -2.38 12.19 4.80
C ILE A 73 -0.89 12.23 5.15
N ALA A 74 -0.22 13.34 4.87
CA ALA A 74 1.19 13.51 5.23
C ALA A 74 1.40 13.28 6.74
N ALA A 75 2.40 12.49 7.09
CA ALA A 75 2.75 12.14 8.45
C ALA A 75 4.26 12.21 8.65
N ASP A 76 4.67 12.76 9.78
CA ASP A 76 6.07 12.76 10.19
C ASP A 76 6.37 11.48 10.98
N HIS A 77 7.21 10.63 10.40
CA HIS A 77 7.65 9.37 11.00
C HIS A 77 9.03 9.49 11.67
N SER A 78 9.67 10.67 11.66
CA SER A 78 11.04 10.85 12.20
C SER A 78 11.18 10.57 13.70
N GLY A 79 10.07 10.58 14.44
CA GLY A 79 10.01 10.24 15.87
C GLY A 79 9.76 8.76 16.18
N PHE A 80 9.60 7.90 15.16
CA PHE A 80 9.29 6.48 15.32
C PHE A 80 10.33 5.62 14.60
N PRO A 81 10.75 4.47 15.16
CA PRO A 81 11.62 3.55 14.46
C PRO A 81 10.90 3.04 13.21
N THR A 82 11.55 3.14 12.04
CA THR A 82 11.12 2.44 10.84
C THR A 82 11.35 0.94 11.03
N ASN A 83 10.42 0.13 10.53
CA ASN A 83 10.55 -1.33 10.53
C ASN A 83 11.74 -1.78 9.66
#